data_AF-A0A7W1ATS9-F1
#
_entry.id   AF-A0A7W1ATS9-F1
#
_cell.length_a   1.000
_cell.length_b   1.000
_cell.length_c   1.000
_cell.angle_alpha   90.00
_cell.angle_beta   90.00
_cell.angle_gamma   90.00
#
_symmetry.space_group_name_H-M   'P 1'
#
loop_
_entity.id
_entity.type
_entity.pdbx_description
1 polymer ?
#
loop_
_entity_poly.entity_id
_entity_poly.type
_entity_poly.pdbx_seq_one_letter_code
_entity_poly.pdbx_strand_id
1 'polypeptide(L)'
;MHGAKNYPLFKAESSLDIELPDGTDDESYLQTLAHYLPFVIQHDPDILFYLGGADPYAGDKLGRLELSIDGLRRRDEYVLDKCYQCEIPTVTVMPGGYGENISDTVEIHCQHHSSREKHFRVGRRFYFRESRRQHADEESPG
;
A
#
# COMPACT_ATOMS: atom_id res chain seq x y z
N MET A 1 -2.97 7.69 1.43
CA MET A 1 -3.60 7.83 2.77
C MET A 1 -2.56 8.35 3.73
N HIS A 2 -2.86 9.42 4.45
CA HIS A 2 -1.93 10.03 5.41
C HIS A 2 -2.70 10.72 6.54
N GLY A 3 -2.05 10.96 7.68
CA GLY A 3 -2.64 11.82 8.71
C GLY A 3 -2.91 13.21 8.14
N ALA A 4 -4.12 13.75 8.37
CA ALA A 4 -4.53 15.05 7.84
C ALA A 4 -3.54 16.16 8.24
N LYS A 5 -3.01 16.07 9.46
CA LYS A 5 -2.05 17.02 10.05
C LYS A 5 -0.61 16.48 10.14
N ASN A 6 -0.25 15.44 9.36
CA ASN A 6 1.14 14.97 9.30
C ASN A 6 2.02 15.95 8.52
N TYR A 7 3.31 15.97 8.86
CA TYR A 7 4.34 16.69 8.11
C TYR A 7 4.54 16.03 6.73
N PRO A 8 4.84 16.78 5.65
CA PRO A 8 4.93 18.24 5.53
C PRO A 8 3.57 18.95 5.45
N LEU A 9 3.52 20.19 5.96
CA LEU A 9 2.32 21.06 5.93
C LEU A 9 1.86 21.37 4.49
N PHE A 10 2.78 21.33 3.53
CA PHE A 10 2.49 21.44 2.10
C PHE A 10 2.70 20.08 1.46
N LYS A 11 1.61 19.41 1.11
CA LYS A 11 1.63 18.11 0.46
C LYS A 11 1.85 18.31 -1.04
N ALA A 12 2.59 17.40 -1.66
CA ALA A 12 2.67 17.37 -3.11
C ALA A 12 1.26 17.10 -3.67
N GLU A 13 0.88 17.79 -4.74
CA GLU A 13 -0.40 17.51 -5.40
C GLU A 13 -0.35 16.09 -5.99
N SER A 14 -1.26 15.23 -5.56
CA SER A 14 -1.45 13.91 -6.13
C SER A 14 -2.85 13.80 -6.72
N SER A 15 -3.05 12.81 -7.58
CA SER A 15 -4.37 12.55 -8.19
C SER A 15 -5.38 11.98 -7.19
N LEU A 16 -4.94 11.49 -6.02
CA LEU A 16 -5.79 10.92 -4.98
C LEU A 16 -5.14 11.05 -3.59
N ASP A 17 -5.53 12.11 -2.88
CA ASP A 17 -5.13 12.34 -1.49
C ASP A 17 -6.28 11.97 -0.54
N ILE A 18 -5.99 11.10 0.43
CA ILE A 18 -6.96 10.62 1.42
C ILE A 18 -6.43 10.99 2.80
N GLU A 19 -7.05 12.01 3.38
CA GLU A 19 -6.71 12.54 4.69
C GLU A 19 -7.43 11.75 5.79
N LEU A 20 -6.67 11.28 6.77
CA LEU A 20 -7.21 10.56 7.93
C LEU A 20 -7.18 11.45 9.17
N PRO A 21 -8.24 11.47 9.99
CA PRO A 21 -8.24 12.15 11.28
C PRO A 21 -7.12 11.64 12.20
N ASP A 22 -6.65 12.51 13.10
CA ASP A 22 -5.74 12.09 14.17
C ASP A 22 -6.45 11.03 15.03
N GLY A 23 -5.72 10.01 15.49
CA GLY A 23 -6.28 8.90 16.26
C GLY A 23 -7.09 7.89 15.44
N THR A 24 -6.94 7.87 14.10
CA THR A 24 -7.59 6.83 13.29
C THR A 24 -7.10 5.45 13.74
N ASP A 25 -8.05 4.59 14.09
CA ASP A 25 -7.81 3.21 14.55
C ASP A 25 -7.72 2.21 13.38
N ASP A 26 -7.45 0.94 13.73
CA ASP A 26 -7.29 -0.15 12.77
C ASP A 26 -8.49 -0.30 11.84
N GLU A 27 -9.71 -0.32 12.38
CA GLU A 27 -10.92 -0.59 11.59
C GLU A 27 -11.26 0.59 10.67
N SER A 28 -11.14 1.82 11.15
CA SER A 28 -11.37 3.01 10.35
C SER A 28 -10.34 3.12 9.21
N TYR A 29 -9.08 2.79 9.49
CA TYR A 29 -8.02 2.77 8.48
C TYR A 29 -8.32 1.70 7.42
N LEU A 30 -8.59 0.46 7.84
CA LEU A 30 -8.81 -0.66 6.92
C LEU A 30 -10.08 -0.48 6.09
N GLN A 31 -11.15 0.07 6.64
CA GLN A 31 -12.36 0.40 5.88
C GLN A 31 -12.07 1.46 4.81
N THR A 32 -11.33 2.51 5.17
CA THR A 32 -10.94 3.56 4.21
C THR A 32 -10.06 2.98 3.11
N LEU A 33 -9.07 2.15 3.46
CA LEU A 33 -8.20 1.47 2.51
C LEU A 33 -9.01 0.58 1.56
N ALA A 34 -9.96 -0.19 2.08
CA ALA A 34 -10.80 -1.07 1.30
C ALA A 34 -11.74 -0.33 0.34
N HIS A 35 -12.14 0.90 0.70
CA HIS A 35 -12.91 1.76 -0.16
C HIS A 35 -12.08 2.30 -1.33
N TYR A 36 -10.85 2.76 -1.07
CA TYR A 36 -10.07 3.50 -2.06
C TYR A 36 -9.14 2.66 -2.93
N LEU A 37 -8.57 1.57 -2.41
CA LEU A 37 -7.62 0.74 -3.15
C LEU A 37 -8.19 0.19 -4.48
N PRO A 38 -9.48 -0.21 -4.57
CA PRO A 38 -10.06 -0.64 -5.83
C PRO A 38 -9.99 0.43 -6.95
N PHE A 39 -10.15 1.72 -6.63
CA PHE A 39 -10.04 2.78 -7.64
C PHE A 39 -8.61 2.89 -8.17
N VAL A 40 -7.60 2.76 -7.31
CA VAL A 40 -6.18 2.75 -7.73
C VAL A 40 -5.91 1.57 -8.66
N ILE A 41 -6.43 0.39 -8.33
CA ILE A 41 -6.29 -0.83 -9.14
C ILE A 41 -7.00 -0.71 -10.49
N GLN A 42 -8.16 -0.04 -10.55
CA GLN A 42 -8.92 0.18 -11.79
C GLN A 42 -8.17 1.01 -12.84
N HIS A 43 -7.14 1.75 -12.45
CA HIS A 43 -6.24 2.41 -13.40
C HIS A 43 -5.33 1.44 -14.17
N ASP A 44 -5.44 0.13 -13.91
CA ASP A 44 -4.70 -0.94 -14.59
C ASP A 44 -3.18 -0.69 -14.65
N PRO A 45 -2.51 -0.38 -13.51
CA PRO A 45 -1.11 0.00 -13.53
C PRO A 45 -0.22 -1.13 -14.04
N ASP A 46 0.84 -0.77 -14.78
CA ASP A 46 1.88 -1.72 -15.18
C ASP A 46 2.79 -2.10 -14.00
N ILE A 47 2.88 -1.23 -12.99
CA ILE A 47 3.61 -1.44 -11.75
C ILE A 47 2.99 -0.62 -10.60
N LEU A 48 2.95 -1.19 -9.41
CA LEU A 48 2.50 -0.53 -8.19
C LEU A 48 3.65 -0.40 -7.18
N PHE A 49 3.91 0.82 -6.72
CA PHE A 49 4.85 1.08 -5.63
C PHE A 49 4.08 1.20 -4.32
N TYR A 50 4.24 0.22 -3.43
CA TYR A 50 3.62 0.21 -2.12
C TYR A 50 4.60 0.68 -1.04
N LEU A 51 4.27 1.80 -0.39
CA LEU A 51 5.03 2.40 0.71
C LEU A 51 4.47 1.88 2.05
N GLY A 52 4.97 0.75 2.54
CA GLY A 52 4.49 0.09 3.76
C GLY A 52 5.16 0.61 5.04
N GLY A 53 4.93 1.87 5.39
CA GLY A 53 5.56 2.51 6.55
C GLY A 53 5.04 2.02 7.90
N ALA A 54 5.87 2.19 8.93
CA ALA A 54 5.51 1.96 10.33
C ALA A 54 4.97 3.24 11.01
N ASP A 55 5.02 4.39 10.34
CA ASP A 55 4.57 5.68 10.85
C ASP A 55 3.08 5.79 11.25
N PRO A 56 2.13 4.93 10.81
CA PRO A 56 0.77 4.95 11.34
C PRO A 56 0.64 4.25 12.70
N TYR A 57 1.70 3.60 13.19
CA TYR A 57 1.69 2.90 14.47
C TYR A 57 1.42 3.87 15.62
N ALA A 58 0.57 3.47 16.57
CA ALA A 58 0.24 4.25 17.75
C ALA A 58 1.48 4.65 18.58
N GLY A 59 2.57 3.86 18.51
CA GLY A 59 3.83 4.14 19.20
C GLY A 59 4.84 4.97 18.38
N ASP A 60 4.47 5.46 17.19
CA ASP A 60 5.33 6.32 16.38
C ASP A 60 5.38 7.76 16.92
N LYS A 61 6.59 8.34 17.01
CA LYS A 61 6.78 9.69 17.55
C LYS A 61 6.30 10.81 16.63
N LEU A 62 6.30 10.55 15.32
CA LEU A 62 5.99 11.54 14.29
C LEU A 62 4.60 11.30 13.68
N GLY A 63 4.14 10.06 13.74
CA GLY A 63 2.79 9.63 13.40
C GLY A 63 1.72 10.25 14.30
N ARG A 64 0.50 10.34 13.75
CA ARG A 64 -0.70 10.81 14.47
C ARG A 64 -1.87 9.84 14.36
N LEU A 65 -1.61 8.65 13.84
CA LEU A 65 -2.60 7.58 13.72
C LEU A 65 -2.35 6.58 14.85
N GLU A 66 -3.37 5.78 15.17
CA GLU A 66 -3.35 4.87 16.31
C GLU A 66 -3.49 3.41 15.85
N LEU A 67 -2.81 3.04 14.75
CA LEU A 67 -2.83 1.65 14.32
C LEU A 67 -2.05 0.78 15.30
N SER A 68 -2.56 -0.42 15.53
CA SER A 68 -1.82 -1.47 16.23
C SER A 68 -0.85 -2.17 15.28
N ILE A 69 0.07 -2.96 15.84
CA ILE A 69 0.94 -3.85 15.05
C ILE A 69 0.10 -4.82 14.20
N ASP A 70 -1.00 -5.34 14.76
CA ASP A 70 -1.92 -6.22 14.02
C ASP A 70 -2.66 -5.48 12.91
N GLY A 71 -3.06 -4.23 13.15
CA GLY A 71 -3.65 -3.36 12.13
C GLY A 71 -2.71 -3.12 10.95
N LEU A 72 -1.43 -2.84 11.23
CA LEU A 72 -0.39 -2.69 10.19
C LEU A 72 -0.17 -3.99 9.42
N ARG A 73 -0.15 -5.14 10.11
CA ARG A 73 -0.08 -6.46 9.46
C ARG A 73 -1.27 -6.70 8.53
N ARG A 74 -2.50 -6.45 9.01
CA ARG A 74 -3.75 -6.59 8.23
C ARG A 74 -3.77 -5.64 7.03
N ARG A 75 -3.26 -4.42 7.19
CA ARG A 75 -3.09 -3.44 6.11
C ARG A 75 -2.19 -4.00 5.01
N ASP A 76 -1.01 -4.49 5.38
CA ASP A 76 -0.04 -5.01 4.43
C ASP A 76 -0.56 -6.26 3.71
N GLU A 77 -1.18 -7.18 4.46
CA GLU A 77 -1.83 -8.37 3.91
C GLU A 77 -2.91 -7.98 2.89
N TYR A 78 -3.80 -7.05 3.23
CA TYR A 78 -4.88 -6.60 2.35
C TYR A 78 -4.37 -6.00 1.02
N VAL A 79 -3.37 -5.11 1.07
CA VAL A 79 -2.81 -4.48 -0.13
C VAL A 79 -2.14 -5.53 -1.03
N LEU A 80 -1.29 -6.38 -0.45
CA LEU A 80 -0.55 -7.37 -1.20
C LEU A 80 -1.46 -8.46 -1.78
N ASP A 81 -2.47 -8.91 -1.04
CA ASP A 81 -3.50 -9.83 -1.51
C ASP A 81 -4.24 -9.27 -2.72
N LYS A 82 -4.65 -7.99 -2.65
CA LYS A 82 -5.36 -7.34 -3.76
C LYS A 82 -4.50 -7.21 -5.00
N CYS A 83 -3.24 -6.79 -4.85
CA CYS A 83 -2.33 -6.69 -5.98
C CYS A 83 -2.04 -8.07 -6.59
N TYR A 84 -1.89 -9.10 -5.75
CA TYR A 84 -1.69 -10.48 -6.18
C TYR A 84 -2.90 -11.01 -6.96
N GLN A 85 -4.13 -10.83 -6.44
CA GLN A 85 -5.37 -11.24 -7.11
C GLN A 85 -5.58 -10.56 -8.46
N CYS A 86 -5.15 -9.31 -8.58
CA CYS A 86 -5.23 -8.54 -9.83
C CYS A 86 -4.00 -8.70 -10.74
N GLU A 87 -3.07 -9.60 -10.40
CA GLU A 87 -1.84 -9.85 -11.15
C GLU A 87 -0.98 -8.59 -11.41
N ILE A 88 -0.99 -7.63 -10.47
CA ILE A 88 -0.26 -6.36 -10.61
C ILE A 88 1.17 -6.52 -10.08
N PRO A 89 2.20 -6.25 -10.91
CA PRO A 89 3.57 -6.21 -10.45
C PRO A 89 3.73 -5.17 -9.34
N THR A 90 4.16 -5.60 -8.15
CA THR A 90 4.21 -4.75 -6.96
C THR A 90 5.62 -4.66 -6.41
N VAL A 91 6.11 -3.44 -6.27
CA VAL A 91 7.35 -3.12 -5.58
C VAL A 91 6.99 -2.60 -4.20
N THR A 92 7.57 -3.19 -3.17
CA THR A 92 7.36 -2.72 -1.82
C THR A 92 8.60 -2.03 -1.29
N VAL A 93 8.41 -0.84 -0.74
CA VAL A 93 9.45 -0.02 -0.13
C VAL A 93 9.13 0.09 1.35
N MET A 94 10.17 0.12 2.18
CA MET A 94 10.06 0.41 3.61
C MET A 94 10.33 1.90 3.81
N PRO A 95 9.28 2.75 3.88
CA PRO A 95 9.43 4.16 4.26
C PRO A 95 9.49 4.27 5.79
N GLY A 96 9.25 5.46 6.33
CA GLY A 96 9.48 5.82 7.74
C GLY A 96 8.93 4.87 8.82
N GLY A 97 9.38 5.12 10.04
CA GLY A 97 9.15 4.33 11.24
C GLY A 97 10.09 4.86 12.32
N TYR A 98 9.55 5.70 13.19
CA TYR A 98 10.26 6.43 14.23
C TYR A 98 9.70 6.09 15.61
N GLY A 99 9.29 4.83 15.78
CA GLY A 99 8.76 4.30 17.02
C GLY A 99 9.63 4.66 18.21
N GLU A 100 9.01 4.98 19.35
CA GLU A 100 9.76 5.23 20.59
C GLU A 100 10.68 4.04 20.93
N ASN A 101 10.16 2.83 20.69
CA ASN A 101 10.86 1.58 20.83
C ASN A 101 11.29 1.06 19.44
N ILE A 102 12.61 0.91 19.26
CA ILE A 102 13.17 0.39 18.01
C ILE A 102 12.72 -1.05 17.74
N SER A 103 12.47 -1.84 18.78
CA SER A 103 12.02 -3.24 18.65
C SER A 103 10.66 -3.33 17.96
N ASP A 104 9.74 -2.43 18.28
CA ASP A 104 8.40 -2.38 17.65
C ASP A 104 8.52 -2.04 16.17
N THR A 105 9.38 -1.07 15.83
CA THR A 105 9.64 -0.68 14.43
C THR A 105 10.25 -1.84 13.64
N VAL A 106 11.19 -2.58 14.25
CA VAL A 106 11.79 -3.78 13.65
C VAL A 106 10.74 -4.87 13.46
N GLU A 107 9.88 -5.11 14.45
CA GLU A 107 8.81 -6.10 14.35
C GLU A 107 7.85 -5.78 13.21
N ILE A 108 7.41 -4.53 13.08
CA ILE A 108 6.53 -4.09 11.99
C ILE A 108 7.17 -4.36 10.63
N HIS A 109 8.44 -3.99 10.44
CA HIS A 109 9.14 -4.24 9.18
C HIS A 109 9.39 -5.74 8.90
N CYS A 110 9.64 -6.54 9.94
CA CYS A 110 9.75 -7.99 9.81
C CYS A 110 8.41 -8.60 9.36
N GLN A 111 7.29 -8.21 9.99
CA GLN A 111 5.95 -8.67 9.61
C GLN A 111 5.60 -8.26 8.18
N HIS A 112 5.90 -7.01 7.82
CA HIS A 112 5.77 -6.51 6.46
C HIS A 112 6.53 -7.38 5.44
N HIS A 113 7.77 -7.73 5.75
CA HIS A 113 8.58 -8.62 4.91
C HIS A 113 7.97 -10.03 4.80
N SER A 114 7.53 -10.63 5.91
CA SER A 114 6.88 -11.94 5.92
C SER A 114 5.57 -11.95 5.11
N SER A 115 4.77 -10.89 5.20
CA SER A 115 3.57 -10.73 4.37
C SER A 115 3.91 -10.70 2.89
N ARG A 116 5.02 -10.06 2.50
CA ARG A 116 5.49 -10.08 1.09
C ARG A 116 5.90 -11.47 0.63
N GLU A 117 6.62 -12.25 1.44
CA GLU A 117 7.07 -13.59 1.05
C GLU A 117 5.91 -14.51 0.65
N LYS A 118 4.76 -14.42 1.34
CA LYS A 118 3.53 -15.16 1.00
C LYS A 118 3.04 -14.86 -0.43
N HIS A 119 3.26 -13.64 -0.90
CA HIS A 119 2.78 -13.12 -2.19
C HIS A 119 3.86 -13.11 -3.27
N PHE A 120 5.11 -13.41 -2.91
CA PHE A 120 6.26 -13.38 -3.80
C PHE A 120 6.27 -14.59 -4.73
N ARG A 121 5.40 -14.57 -5.74
CA ARG A 121 5.42 -15.56 -6.84
C ARG A 121 4.92 -15.05 -8.19
N VAL A 122 5.11 -13.75 -8.48
CA VAL A 122 4.83 -13.19 -9.81
C VAL A 122 6.07 -12.49 -10.36
N GLY A 123 7.03 -13.31 -10.78
CA GLY A 123 8.18 -12.91 -11.59
C GLY A 123 8.18 -13.54 -12.99
N ARG A 124 7.06 -14.11 -13.45
CA ARG A 124 6.99 -14.86 -14.73
C ARG A 124 5.98 -14.37 -15.76
N ARG A 125 5.24 -13.29 -15.51
CA ARG A 125 4.18 -12.83 -16.44
C ARG A 125 4.27 -11.37 -16.90
N PHE A 126 5.43 -10.73 -16.79
CA PHE A 126 5.66 -9.46 -17.49
C PHE A 126 5.64 -9.64 -19.03
N TYR A 127 5.99 -10.83 -19.52
CA TYR A 127 6.04 -11.14 -20.96
C TYR A 127 4.67 -11.34 -21.63
N PHE A 128 3.59 -11.61 -20.89
CA PHE A 128 2.32 -12.03 -21.51
C PHE A 128 1.29 -10.90 -21.63
N ARG A 129 1.48 -9.77 -20.93
CA ARG A 129 0.57 -8.62 -20.98
C ARG A 129 0.79 -7.77 -22.25
N GLU A 130 2.04 -7.66 -22.70
CA GLU A 130 2.40 -7.10 -24.02
C GLU A 130 1.65 -7.78 -25.17
N SER A 131 1.53 -9.12 -25.14
CA SER A 131 0.82 -9.88 -26.18
C SER A 131 -0.69 -9.64 -26.18
N ARG A 132 -1.31 -9.25 -25.06
CA ARG A 132 -2.75 -8.92 -25.00
C ARG A 132 -3.06 -7.50 -25.46
N ARG A 133 -2.14 -6.54 -25.28
CA ARG A 133 -2.30 -5.18 -25.82
C ARG A 133 -2.09 -5.15 -27.33
N GLN A 134 -1.08 -5.88 -27.85
CA GLN A 134 -0.83 -5.95 -29.30
C GLN A 134 -1.99 -6.58 -30.09
N HIS A 135 -2.72 -7.55 -29.52
CA HIS A 135 -3.90 -8.12 -30.18
C HIS A 135 -5.16 -7.24 -30.10
N ALA A 136 -5.26 -6.32 -29.14
CA ALA A 136 -6.41 -5.42 -29.04
C ALA A 136 -6.35 -4.26 -30.05
N ASP A 137 -5.14 -3.83 -30.43
CA ASP A 137 -4.94 -2.75 -31.42
C ASP A 137 -5.10 -3.24 -32.88
N GLU A 138 -5.07 -4.56 -33.13
CA GLU A 138 -5.28 -5.15 -34.46
C GLU A 138 -6.77 -5.40 -34.80
N GLU A 139 -7.70 -5.31 -33.83
CA GLU A 139 -9.14 -5.56 -34.02
C GLU A 139 -10.01 -4.29 -34.03
N SER A 140 -9.51 -3.17 -34.56
CA SER A 140 -10.37 -2.03 -34.95
C SER A 140 -10.64 -2.06 -36.47
N PRO A 141 -11.84 -2.47 -36.94
CA PRO A 141 -12.20 -2.32 -38.34
C PRO A 141 -12.62 -0.87 -38.61
N GLY A 142 -12.05 -0.30 -39.68
CA GLY A 142 -12.50 0.96 -40.28
C GLY A 142 -13.81 0.84 -41.05
#